data_AF-A0A979G3B6-F1
#
_entry.id   AF-A0A979G3B6-F1
#
_cell.length_a   1.000
_cell.length_b   1.000
_cell.length_c   1.000
_cell.angle_alpha   90.00
_cell.angle_beta   90.00
_cell.angle_gamma   90.00
#
_symmetry.space_group_name_H-M   'P 1'
#
loop_
_entity.id
_entity.type
_entity.pdbx_description
1 polymer ?
#
loop_
_entity_poly.entity_id
_entity_poly.type
_entity_poly.pdbx_seq_one_letter_code
_entity_poly.pdbx_strand_id
1 'polypeptide(L)'
;MSFREQSYIDEQLREASLLEARFGADFNAFFYSPQFHQYMLSLTPAGVTLMNSDNWGDLSVYNFPGPFYTGETDTCGTGIYAMDNVLFDENYQEFVFRQPASYFELLCLIDAGYVEVRDGYSADGNQRWTYERCRSWWLTVPSLLDWLSKDEGMKNINGKMLDNYIHYLQTTAKDDLRKYCFFLENGYYPQDGQTLPELT
;
A
#
# COMPACT_ATOMS: atom_id res chain seq x y z
N MET A 1 6.56 -0.09 -23.96
CA MET A 1 7.48 -0.34 -22.85
C MET A 1 8.91 -0.22 -23.36
N SER A 2 9.71 0.64 -22.73
CA SER A 2 11.09 0.92 -23.12
C SER A 2 12.07 -0.16 -22.61
N PHE A 3 13.27 -0.24 -23.19
CA PHE A 3 14.30 -1.20 -22.73
C PHE A 3 14.70 -0.99 -21.26
N ARG A 4 14.68 0.25 -20.77
CA ARG A 4 14.97 0.58 -19.36
C ARG A 4 13.87 0.09 -18.42
N GLU A 5 12.61 0.27 -18.79
CA GLU A 5 11.46 -0.26 -18.03
C GLU A 5 11.51 -1.79 -17.96
N GLN A 6 11.86 -2.46 -19.05
CA GLN A 6 11.94 -3.93 -19.05
C GLN A 6 13.06 -4.43 -18.14
N SER A 7 14.24 -3.81 -18.21
CA SER A 7 15.35 -4.17 -17.33
C SER A 7 15.02 -3.96 -15.85
N TYR A 8 14.26 -2.92 -15.52
CA TYR A 8 13.79 -2.68 -14.14
C TYR A 8 12.84 -3.80 -13.68
N ILE A 9 11.82 -4.13 -14.50
CA ILE A 9 10.86 -5.18 -14.15
C ILE A 9 11.58 -6.53 -14.00
N ASP A 10 12.49 -6.88 -14.90
CA ASP A 10 13.22 -8.14 -14.85
C ASP A 10 14.08 -8.25 -13.59
N GLU A 11 14.69 -7.15 -13.15
CA GLU A 11 15.42 -7.07 -11.89
C GLU A 11 14.49 -7.26 -10.69
N GLN A 12 13.35 -6.57 -10.65
CA GLN A 12 12.41 -6.71 -9.54
C GLN A 12 11.79 -8.11 -9.45
N LEU A 13 11.53 -8.76 -10.58
CA LEU A 13 11.07 -10.15 -10.60
C LEU A 13 12.13 -11.12 -10.08
N ARG A 14 13.41 -10.88 -10.38
CA ARG A 14 14.53 -11.66 -9.84
C ARG A 14 14.61 -11.50 -8.32
N GLU A 15 14.60 -10.27 -7.82
CA GLU A 15 14.67 -10.01 -6.38
C GLU A 15 13.44 -10.56 -5.64
N ALA A 16 12.23 -10.40 -6.21
CA ALA A 16 11.00 -10.98 -5.66
C ALA A 16 11.11 -12.50 -5.51
N SER A 17 11.71 -13.20 -6.48
CA SER A 17 11.93 -14.64 -6.42
C SER A 17 12.90 -15.04 -5.30
N LEU A 18 13.91 -14.21 -5.02
CA LEU A 18 14.84 -14.43 -3.91
C LEU A 18 14.16 -14.22 -2.56
N LEU A 19 13.28 -13.22 -2.45
CA LEU A 19 12.48 -12.99 -1.23
C LEU A 19 11.51 -14.14 -0.99
N GLU A 20 10.81 -14.62 -2.03
CA GLU A 20 9.92 -15.77 -1.93
C GLU A 20 10.69 -17.03 -1.48
N ALA A 21 11.87 -17.29 -2.05
CA ALA A 21 12.71 -18.41 -1.63
C ALA A 21 13.17 -18.30 -0.16
N ARG A 22 13.32 -17.08 0.35
CA ARG A 22 13.78 -16.80 1.71
C ARG A 22 12.65 -16.83 2.75
N PHE A 23 11.50 -16.25 2.42
CA PHE A 23 10.41 -15.98 3.36
C PHE A 23 9.18 -16.88 3.13
N GLY A 24 9.14 -17.61 2.02
CA GLY A 24 8.07 -18.53 1.66
C GLY A 24 7.09 -17.95 0.64
N ALA A 25 6.32 -18.85 0.03
CA ALA A 25 5.34 -18.52 -1.02
C ALA A 25 4.08 -17.81 -0.48
N ASP A 26 3.77 -17.94 0.82
CA ASP A 26 2.70 -17.17 1.44
C ASP A 26 3.19 -15.75 1.75
N PHE A 27 3.02 -14.86 0.78
CA PHE A 27 3.40 -13.46 0.91
C PHE A 27 2.75 -12.78 2.12
N ASN A 28 1.48 -13.04 2.40
CA ASN A 28 0.78 -12.36 3.50
C ASN A 28 1.25 -12.84 4.87
N ALA A 29 1.58 -14.13 5.01
CA ALA A 29 2.20 -14.65 6.22
C ALA A 29 3.57 -13.99 6.49
N PHE A 30 4.30 -13.59 5.45
CA PHE A 30 5.50 -12.76 5.60
C PHE A 30 5.16 -11.29 5.89
N PHE A 31 4.33 -10.67 5.06
CA PHE A 31 4.09 -9.22 5.07
C PHE A 31 3.45 -8.74 6.38
N TYR A 32 2.54 -9.54 6.95
CA TYR A 32 1.88 -9.25 8.24
C TYR A 32 2.52 -10.03 9.39
N SER A 33 3.85 -9.92 9.51
CA SER A 33 4.62 -10.61 10.54
C SER A 33 5.77 -9.76 11.10
N PRO A 34 6.34 -10.14 12.26
CA PRO A 34 7.56 -9.50 12.77
C PRO A 34 8.75 -9.60 11.80
N GLN A 35 8.78 -10.62 10.93
CA GLN A 35 9.85 -10.80 9.95
C GLN A 35 9.86 -9.68 8.90
N PHE A 36 8.70 -9.16 8.50
CA PHE A 36 8.61 -8.01 7.60
C PHE A 36 9.28 -6.77 8.19
N HIS A 37 9.00 -6.46 9.46
CA HIS A 37 9.63 -5.32 10.15
C HIS A 37 11.16 -5.46 10.19
N GLN A 38 11.67 -6.65 10.53
CA GLN A 38 13.11 -6.92 10.54
C GLN A 38 13.73 -6.82 9.14
N TYR A 39 13.01 -7.28 8.11
CA TYR A 39 13.43 -7.15 6.72
C TYR A 39 13.55 -5.68 6.32
N MET A 40 12.53 -4.85 6.58
CA MET A 40 12.56 -3.42 6.30
C MET A 40 13.76 -2.74 6.97
N LEU A 41 14.02 -3.01 8.26
CA LEU A 41 15.19 -2.45 8.95
C LEU A 41 16.54 -2.91 8.37
N SER A 42 16.58 -4.03 7.64
CA SER A 42 17.80 -4.51 6.99
C SER A 42 18.09 -3.84 5.64
N LEU A 43 17.12 -3.17 5.02
CA LEU A 43 17.23 -2.52 3.71
C LEU A 43 17.86 -1.12 3.77
N THR A 44 18.92 -0.94 4.56
CA THR A 44 19.52 0.39 4.74
C THR A 44 20.05 0.97 3.42
N PRO A 45 19.78 2.26 3.11
CA PRO A 45 19.01 3.22 3.91
C PRO A 45 17.49 3.18 3.69
N ALA A 46 17.01 2.69 2.54
CA ALA A 46 15.60 2.75 2.12
C ALA A 46 14.59 2.32 3.19
N GLY A 47 14.74 1.10 3.73
CA GLY A 47 13.75 0.59 4.68
C GLY A 47 13.82 1.26 6.06
N VAL A 48 14.96 1.81 6.46
CA VAL A 48 15.07 2.58 7.71
C VAL A 48 14.36 3.92 7.60
N THR A 49 14.46 4.58 6.45
CA THR A 49 13.70 5.83 6.19
C THR A 49 12.20 5.54 6.30
N LEU A 50 11.70 4.59 5.51
CA LEU A 50 10.27 4.26 5.47
C LEU A 50 9.69 3.84 6.84
N MET A 51 10.47 3.12 7.64
CA MET A 51 10.02 2.68 8.97
C MET A 51 10.06 3.77 10.04
N ASN A 52 10.77 4.88 9.80
CA ASN A 52 10.96 5.96 10.77
C ASN A 52 10.29 7.29 10.37
N SER A 53 9.80 7.42 9.14
CA SER A 53 8.99 8.56 8.72
C SER A 53 7.66 8.56 9.49
N ASP A 54 7.38 9.62 10.26
CA ASP A 54 6.11 9.80 10.97
C ASP A 54 5.19 10.74 10.18
N ASN A 55 4.68 10.23 9.06
CA ASN A 55 3.77 11.00 8.20
C ASN A 55 2.29 10.83 8.60
N TRP A 56 2.04 10.24 9.77
CA TRP A 56 0.69 9.92 10.21
C TRP A 56 -0.19 11.17 10.39
N GLY A 57 0.41 12.30 10.76
CA GLY A 57 -0.29 13.58 10.92
C GLY A 57 -0.89 14.11 9.63
N ASP A 58 -0.29 13.74 8.49
CA ASP A 58 -0.64 14.20 7.14
C ASP A 58 -1.26 13.09 6.30
N LEU A 59 -1.73 12.00 6.93
CA LEU A 59 -2.30 10.83 6.27
C LEU A 59 -3.45 11.25 5.33
N SER A 60 -3.26 11.02 4.03
CA SER A 60 -4.31 11.26 3.04
C SER A 60 -5.48 10.29 3.25
N VAL A 61 -6.71 10.81 3.12
CA VAL A 61 -7.96 10.04 3.23
C VAL A 61 -8.06 8.93 2.19
N TYR A 62 -7.29 9.03 1.10
CA TYR A 62 -7.28 8.06 0.02
C TYR A 62 -6.39 6.85 0.28
N ASN A 63 -5.53 6.90 1.31
CA ASN A 63 -4.71 5.75 1.70
C ASN A 63 -5.59 4.61 2.20
N PHE A 64 -5.37 3.43 1.63
CA PHE A 64 -5.98 2.20 2.11
C PHE A 64 -5.25 1.71 3.36
N PRO A 65 -5.97 1.39 4.46
CA PRO A 65 -5.34 0.97 5.71
C PRO A 65 -4.42 -0.24 5.55
N GLY A 66 -3.24 -0.16 6.14
CA GLY A 66 -2.23 -1.22 6.07
C GLY A 66 -0.85 -0.75 6.54
N PRO A 67 0.19 -1.59 6.35
CA PRO A 67 1.56 -1.26 6.74
C PRO A 67 2.08 0.00 6.03
N PHE A 68 1.84 0.13 4.73
CA PHE A 68 2.27 1.28 3.94
C PHE A 68 1.20 2.37 3.86
N TYR A 69 1.63 3.62 3.91
CA TYR A 69 0.80 4.78 3.62
C TYR A 69 1.69 5.96 3.21
N THR A 70 1.07 7.03 2.74
CA THR A 70 1.74 8.32 2.49
C THR A 70 1.13 9.45 3.31
N GLY A 71 1.95 10.45 3.61
CA GLY A 71 1.50 11.79 3.99
C GLY A 71 1.63 12.76 2.80
N GLU A 72 2.24 13.92 3.02
CA GLU A 72 2.62 14.84 1.94
C GLU A 72 3.83 14.28 1.16
N THR A 73 3.68 14.09 -0.15
CA THR A 73 4.76 13.65 -1.05
C THR A 73 5.20 14.78 -1.98
N ASP A 74 6.31 14.60 -2.68
CA ASP A 74 6.61 15.39 -3.86
C ASP A 74 5.61 15.08 -4.99
N THR A 75 5.59 15.95 -6.00
CA THR A 75 4.78 15.79 -7.22
C THR A 75 5.62 15.24 -8.38
N CYS A 76 6.76 14.60 -8.09
CA CYS A 76 7.71 14.13 -9.09
C CYS A 76 7.34 12.79 -9.72
N GLY A 77 6.31 12.11 -9.22
CA GLY A 77 5.68 10.97 -9.89
C GLY A 77 6.45 9.66 -9.73
N THR A 78 7.02 9.44 -8.55
CA THR A 78 7.79 8.23 -8.23
C THR A 78 6.91 6.98 -8.12
N GLY A 79 5.62 7.15 -7.80
CA GLY A 79 4.61 6.11 -7.75
C GLY A 79 4.38 5.35 -9.07
N ILE A 80 4.93 5.81 -10.21
CA ILE A 80 4.81 5.12 -11.51
C ILE A 80 5.49 3.74 -11.52
N TYR A 81 6.38 3.44 -10.58
CA TYR A 81 6.96 2.10 -10.43
C TYR A 81 6.06 1.16 -9.64
N ALA A 82 5.11 1.69 -8.87
CA ALA A 82 4.16 0.98 -8.01
C ALA A 82 2.70 1.21 -8.45
N MET A 83 2.42 1.24 -9.76
CA MET A 83 1.09 1.57 -10.32
C MET A 83 -0.06 0.68 -9.83
N ASP A 84 0.25 -0.53 -9.36
CA ASP A 84 -0.75 -1.46 -8.81
C ASP A 84 -1.10 -1.15 -7.34
N ASN A 85 -0.42 -0.18 -6.73
CA ASN A 85 -0.51 0.17 -5.31
C ASN A 85 -0.67 1.69 -5.07
N VAL A 86 -0.14 2.53 -5.95
CA VAL A 86 -0.07 4.00 -5.78
C VAL A 86 -0.84 4.73 -6.88
N LEU A 87 -1.58 5.76 -6.48
CA LEU A 87 -2.21 6.76 -7.34
C LEU A 87 -1.88 8.18 -6.85
N PHE A 88 -2.34 9.17 -7.61
CA PHE A 88 -2.16 10.58 -7.31
C PHE A 88 -3.50 11.24 -6.96
N ASP A 89 -3.50 12.15 -5.99
CA ASP A 89 -4.65 13.00 -5.70
C ASP A 89 -4.75 14.18 -6.68
N GLU A 90 -5.74 15.06 -6.49
CA GLU A 90 -5.95 16.24 -7.33
C GLU A 90 -4.80 17.27 -7.27
N ASN A 91 -3.93 17.19 -6.26
CA ASN A 91 -2.75 18.03 -6.06
C ASN A 91 -1.45 17.33 -6.50
N TYR A 92 -1.55 16.19 -7.19
CA TYR A 92 -0.44 15.32 -7.60
C TYR A 92 0.34 14.72 -6.42
N GLN A 93 -0.27 14.62 -5.24
CA GLN A 93 0.29 13.90 -4.09
C GLN A 93 0.02 12.41 -4.23
N GLU A 94 1.00 11.58 -3.90
CA GLU A 94 0.90 10.14 -4.02
C GLU A 94 0.14 9.54 -2.82
N PHE A 95 -0.66 8.50 -3.06
CA PHE A 95 -1.32 7.72 -2.00
C PHE A 95 -1.36 6.23 -2.30
N VAL A 96 -1.22 5.41 -1.25
CA VAL A 96 -1.30 3.96 -1.34
C VAL A 96 -2.76 3.53 -1.36
N PHE A 97 -3.34 3.33 -2.54
CA PHE A 97 -4.75 2.93 -2.68
C PHE A 97 -4.97 1.42 -2.44
N ARG A 98 -3.89 0.63 -2.47
CA ARG A 98 -3.90 -0.82 -2.21
C ARG A 98 -2.55 -1.29 -1.68
N GLN A 99 -2.57 -2.06 -0.59
CA GLN A 99 -1.35 -2.69 -0.04
C GLN A 99 -0.77 -3.71 -1.04
N PRO A 100 0.56 -3.94 -1.03
CA PRO A 100 1.18 -4.93 -1.89
C PRO A 100 0.58 -6.33 -1.64
N ALA A 101 0.37 -7.08 -2.72
CA ALA A 101 -0.13 -8.46 -2.68
C ALA A 101 0.92 -9.50 -3.11
N SER A 102 2.15 -9.05 -3.43
CA SER A 102 3.26 -9.90 -3.81
C SER A 102 4.61 -9.27 -3.44
N TYR A 103 5.68 -10.07 -3.43
CA TYR A 103 7.03 -9.57 -3.23
C TYR A 103 7.47 -8.56 -4.30
N PHE A 104 7.00 -8.73 -5.54
CA PHE A 104 7.25 -7.79 -6.63
C PHE A 104 6.62 -6.42 -6.34
N GLU A 105 5.33 -6.40 -5.99
CA GLU A 105 4.62 -5.17 -5.63
C GLU A 105 5.25 -4.49 -4.40
N LEU A 106 5.68 -5.27 -3.41
CA LEU A 106 6.38 -4.76 -2.23
C LEU A 106 7.67 -4.03 -2.62
N LEU A 107 8.49 -4.63 -3.48
CA LEU A 107 9.74 -4.03 -3.93
C LEU A 107 9.50 -2.74 -4.73
N CYS A 108 8.52 -2.74 -5.62
CA CYS A 108 8.11 -1.54 -6.34
C CYS A 108 7.70 -0.39 -5.41
N LEU A 109 6.97 -0.72 -4.33
CA LEU A 109 6.51 0.27 -3.36
C LEU A 109 7.65 0.81 -2.47
N ILE A 110 8.60 -0.05 -2.09
CA ILE A 110 9.82 0.35 -1.37
C ILE A 110 10.66 1.28 -2.25
N ASP A 111 10.84 0.94 -3.53
CA ASP A 111 11.57 1.76 -4.48
C ASP A 111 10.93 3.14 -4.65
N ALA A 112 9.60 3.19 -4.85
CA ALA A 112 8.87 4.45 -4.97
C ALA A 112 9.13 5.35 -3.75
N GLY A 113 8.94 4.82 -2.55
CA GLY A 113 9.20 5.58 -1.32
C GLY A 113 10.67 5.93 -1.08
N TYR A 114 11.62 5.17 -1.63
CA TYR A 114 13.05 5.47 -1.51
C TYR A 114 13.52 6.60 -2.44
N VAL A 115 12.92 6.72 -3.63
CA VAL A 115 13.28 7.77 -4.58
C VAL A 115 12.49 9.06 -4.39
N GLU A 116 11.41 9.03 -3.61
CA GLU A 116 10.60 10.19 -3.23
C GLU A 116 11.43 11.11 -2.32
N VAL A 117 11.55 12.40 -2.68
CA VAL A 117 12.55 13.28 -2.04
C VAL A 117 12.06 13.97 -0.77
N ARG A 118 10.77 13.90 -0.44
CA ARG A 118 10.18 14.48 0.79
C ARG A 118 10.03 13.49 1.94
N ASP A 119 10.46 12.24 1.77
CA ASP A 119 10.26 11.16 2.73
C ASP A 119 8.77 10.94 3.08
N GLY A 120 7.85 11.21 2.14
CA GLY A 120 6.40 11.21 2.31
C GLY A 120 5.79 9.82 2.46
N TYR A 121 6.55 8.76 2.20
CA TYR A 121 6.13 7.37 2.39
C TYR A 121 6.47 6.86 3.80
N SER A 122 5.61 6.00 4.33
CA SER A 122 5.80 5.37 5.63
C SER A 122 5.37 3.90 5.60
N ALA A 123 6.03 3.07 6.41
CA ALA A 123 5.77 1.63 6.52
C ALA A 123 5.48 1.17 7.97
N ASP A 124 5.27 2.11 8.90
CA ASP A 124 4.95 1.85 10.31
C ASP A 124 3.45 1.71 10.59
N GLY A 125 2.60 1.60 9.56
CA GLY A 125 1.14 1.65 9.69
C GLY A 125 0.55 0.60 10.64
N ASN A 126 1.19 -0.56 10.78
CA ASN A 126 0.80 -1.60 11.75
C ASN A 126 0.83 -1.12 13.21
N GLN A 127 1.60 -0.08 13.53
CA GLN A 127 1.69 0.52 14.86
C GLN A 127 0.66 1.64 15.08
N ARG A 128 0.00 2.09 13.99
CA ARG A 128 -0.83 3.29 13.96
C ARG A 128 -2.30 2.98 13.72
N TRP A 129 -2.59 2.00 12.88
CA TRP A 129 -3.95 1.54 12.63
C TRP A 129 -4.49 0.76 13.81
N THR A 130 -5.79 0.95 14.08
CA THR A 130 -6.57 0.10 14.98
C THR A 130 -7.80 -0.40 14.22
N TYR A 131 -8.46 -1.41 14.76
CA TYR A 131 -9.73 -1.89 14.21
C TYR A 131 -10.75 -0.74 14.06
N GLU A 132 -10.89 0.11 15.08
CA GLU A 132 -11.84 1.23 15.06
C GLU A 132 -11.50 2.23 13.96
N ARG A 133 -10.21 2.56 13.77
CA ARG A 133 -9.77 3.47 12.70
C ARG A 133 -10.04 2.88 11.32
N CYS A 134 -9.77 1.58 11.14
CA CYS A 134 -10.06 0.87 9.89
C CYS A 134 -11.56 0.85 9.60
N ARG A 135 -12.39 0.56 10.60
CA ARG A 135 -13.85 0.60 10.50
C ARG A 135 -14.35 2.01 10.16
N SER A 136 -13.85 3.04 10.84
CA SER A 136 -14.20 4.43 10.54
C SER A 136 -13.83 4.83 9.12
N TRP A 137 -12.64 4.43 8.64
CA TRP A 137 -12.24 4.64 7.25
C TRP A 137 -13.19 3.93 6.28
N TRP A 138 -13.52 2.66 6.53
CA TRP A 138 -14.43 1.87 5.69
C TRP A 138 -15.81 2.53 5.53
N LEU A 139 -16.34 3.12 6.60
CA LEU A 139 -17.62 3.82 6.57
C LEU A 139 -17.63 5.05 5.65
N THR A 140 -16.46 5.59 5.29
CA THR A 140 -16.34 6.69 4.32
C THR A 140 -16.34 6.24 2.86
N VAL A 141 -16.07 4.95 2.60
CA VAL A 141 -15.91 4.39 1.24
C VAL A 141 -17.10 4.68 0.31
N PRO A 142 -18.38 4.61 0.76
CA PRO A 142 -19.50 4.97 -0.12
C PRO A 142 -19.44 6.42 -0.63
N SER A 143 -19.08 7.37 0.24
CA SER A 143 -18.91 8.78 -0.15
C SER A 143 -17.67 8.99 -1.01
N LEU A 144 -16.58 8.28 -0.71
CA LEU A 144 -15.36 8.30 -1.51
C LEU A 144 -15.62 7.78 -2.93
N LEU A 145 -16.34 6.65 -3.08
CA LEU A 145 -16.74 6.10 -4.38
C LEU A 145 -17.59 7.09 -5.19
N ASP A 146 -18.56 7.75 -4.53
CA ASP A 146 -19.38 8.77 -5.20
C ASP A 146 -18.51 9.92 -5.71
N TRP A 147 -17.57 10.39 -4.90
CA TRP A 147 -16.65 11.46 -5.26
C TRP A 147 -15.69 11.06 -6.39
N LEU A 148 -14.98 9.93 -6.26
CA LEU A 148 -14.03 9.42 -7.26
C LEU A 148 -14.71 9.22 -8.63
N SER A 149 -15.99 8.84 -8.66
CA SER A 149 -16.74 8.65 -9.91
C SER A 149 -17.08 9.94 -10.65
N LYS A 150 -17.00 11.09 -9.97
CA LYS A 150 -17.41 12.42 -10.48
C LYS A 150 -16.25 13.38 -10.64
N ASP A 151 -15.13 13.14 -9.97
CA ASP A 151 -14.00 14.07 -9.97
C ASP A 151 -13.18 13.97 -11.26
N GLU A 152 -13.29 14.99 -12.12
CA GLU A 152 -12.55 15.05 -13.38
C GLU A 152 -11.05 15.31 -13.15
N GLY A 153 -10.64 15.91 -12.02
CA GLY A 153 -9.24 16.13 -11.68
C GLY A 153 -8.51 14.81 -11.46
N MET A 154 -9.05 13.97 -10.58
CA MET A 154 -8.57 12.61 -10.32
C MET A 154 -8.49 11.78 -11.60
N LYS A 155 -9.52 11.88 -12.45
CA LYS A 155 -9.59 11.15 -13.71
C LYS A 155 -8.55 11.62 -14.72
N ASN A 156 -8.32 12.93 -14.81
CA ASN A 156 -7.33 13.49 -15.73
C ASN A 156 -5.90 13.10 -15.33
N ILE A 157 -5.61 13.05 -14.02
CA ILE A 157 -4.28 12.70 -13.51
C ILE A 157 -4.01 11.19 -13.66
N ASN A 158 -4.94 10.35 -13.20
CA ASN A 158 -4.71 8.90 -13.09
C ASN A 158 -5.19 8.11 -14.32
N GLY A 159 -6.01 8.70 -15.19
CA GLY A 159 -6.59 8.05 -16.35
C GLY A 159 -7.33 6.76 -15.96
N LYS A 160 -7.01 5.67 -16.67
CA LYS A 160 -7.64 4.35 -16.46
C LYS A 160 -7.27 3.70 -15.13
N MET A 161 -6.19 4.12 -14.47
CA MET A 161 -5.79 3.52 -13.19
C MET A 161 -6.79 3.89 -12.07
N LEU A 162 -7.50 5.01 -12.21
CA LEU A 162 -8.60 5.36 -11.30
C LEU A 162 -9.73 4.31 -11.34
N ASP A 163 -10.03 3.74 -12.52
CA ASP A 163 -11.04 2.69 -12.66
C ASP A 163 -10.64 1.44 -11.87
N ASN A 164 -9.34 1.11 -11.80
CA ASN A 164 -8.84 0.00 -10.99
C ASN A 164 -9.05 0.25 -9.49
N TYR A 165 -8.84 1.47 -9.01
CA TYR A 165 -9.09 1.81 -7.61
C TYR A 165 -10.58 1.73 -7.26
N ILE A 166 -11.45 2.31 -8.10
CA ILE A 166 -12.90 2.21 -7.93
C ILE A 166 -13.34 0.74 -7.92
N HIS A 167 -12.83 -0.07 -8.85
CA HIS A 167 -13.12 -1.50 -8.92
C HIS A 167 -12.65 -2.24 -7.67
N TYR A 168 -11.45 -1.93 -7.16
CA TYR A 168 -10.91 -2.52 -5.94
C TYR A 168 -11.79 -2.21 -4.72
N LEU A 169 -12.19 -0.95 -4.53
CA LEU A 169 -13.09 -0.52 -3.45
C LEU A 169 -14.46 -1.22 -3.49
N GLN A 170 -14.97 -1.50 -4.70
CA GLN A 170 -16.26 -2.18 -4.89
C GLN A 170 -16.20 -3.70 -4.72
N THR A 171 -15.02 -4.30 -4.74
CA THR A 171 -14.85 -5.76 -4.78
C THR A 171 -14.04 -6.29 -3.60
N THR A 172 -12.71 -6.13 -3.67
CA THR A 172 -11.75 -6.87 -2.85
C THR A 172 -11.39 -6.12 -1.57
N ALA A 173 -11.44 -4.78 -1.61
CA ALA A 173 -11.02 -3.90 -0.53
C ALA A 173 -11.65 -4.22 0.83
N LYS A 174 -12.94 -4.60 0.84
CA LYS A 174 -13.63 -4.96 2.10
C LYS A 174 -12.96 -6.16 2.75
N ASP A 175 -12.73 -7.23 2.00
CA ASP A 175 -12.21 -8.47 2.54
C ASP A 175 -10.74 -8.32 2.96
N ASP A 176 -9.94 -7.58 2.18
CA ASP A 176 -8.56 -7.26 2.56
C ASP A 176 -8.50 -6.44 3.85
N LEU A 177 -9.38 -5.45 4.00
CA LEU A 177 -9.45 -4.65 5.22
C LEU A 177 -9.88 -5.49 6.43
N ARG A 178 -10.83 -6.42 6.24
CA ARG A 178 -11.24 -7.35 7.30
C ARG A 178 -10.12 -8.28 7.74
N LYS A 179 -9.32 -8.79 6.79
CA LYS A 179 -8.13 -9.61 7.10
C LYS A 179 -7.07 -8.81 7.83
N TYR A 180 -6.86 -7.55 7.42
CA TYR A 180 -5.96 -6.65 8.13
C TYR A 180 -6.43 -6.34 9.56
N CYS A 181 -7.72 -6.06 9.74
CA CYS A 181 -8.31 -5.90 11.07
C CYS A 181 -8.13 -7.15 11.94
N PHE A 182 -8.34 -8.35 11.38
CA PHE A 182 -8.06 -9.60 12.08
C PHE A 182 -6.60 -9.65 12.55
N PHE A 183 -5.65 -9.31 11.68
CA PHE A 183 -4.23 -9.25 12.03
C PHE A 183 -3.96 -8.24 13.17
N LEU A 184 -4.55 -7.05 13.13
CA LEU A 184 -4.37 -6.04 14.17
C LEU A 184 -4.83 -6.54 15.55
N GLU A 185 -5.90 -7.32 15.61
CA GLU A 185 -6.46 -7.85 16.87
C GLU A 185 -5.73 -9.10 17.37
N ASN A 186 -5.19 -9.92 16.46
CA ASN A 186 -4.69 -11.27 16.79
C ASN A 186 -3.16 -11.40 16.69
N GLY A 187 -2.47 -10.48 16.00
CA GLY A 187 -1.03 -10.50 15.78
C GLY A 187 -0.55 -11.49 14.71
N TYR A 188 -1.46 -12.10 13.93
CA TYR A 188 -1.14 -12.97 12.80
C TYR A 188 -2.19 -12.84 11.69
N TYR A 189 -1.78 -13.08 10.44
CA TYR A 189 -2.68 -13.00 9.29
C TYR A 189 -3.65 -14.19 9.24
N PRO A 190 -4.94 -13.97 8.91
CA PRO A 190 -5.92 -15.05 8.95
C PRO A 190 -5.66 -16.12 7.89
N GLN A 191 -5.93 -17.36 8.27
CA GLN A 191 -5.95 -18.55 7.40
C GLN A 191 -7.39 -18.81 6.90
N ASP A 192 -7.52 -19.65 5.87
CA ASP A 192 -8.81 -20.01 5.29
C ASP A 192 -9.79 -20.55 6.34
N GLY A 193 -11.03 -20.06 6.29
CA GLY A 193 -12.11 -20.46 7.17
C GLY A 193 -12.14 -19.76 8.54
N GLN A 194 -11.19 -18.87 8.84
CA GLN A 194 -11.26 -18.05 10.05
C GLN A 194 -12.35 -16.96 9.93
N THR A 195 -13.07 -16.73 11.02
CA THR A 195 -14.07 -15.66 11.10
C THR A 195 -13.37 -14.31 11.13
N LEU A 196 -13.68 -13.46 10.15
CA LEU A 196 -13.13 -12.11 10.06
C LEU A 196 -14.05 -11.08 10.73
N PRO A 197 -13.49 -10.02 11.37
CA PRO A 197 -14.30 -8.96 11.98
C PRO A 197 -15.18 -8.27 10.94
N GLU A 198 -16.35 -7.79 11.36
CA GLU A 198 -17.24 -7.02 10.49
C GLU A 198 -16.84 -5.54 10.44
N LEU A 199 -17.20 -4.85 9.36
CA LEU A 199 -16.90 -3.42 9.19
C LEU A 199 -18.15 -2.54 9.23
N THR A 200 -19.28 -3.08 9.70
CA THR A 200 -20.57 -2.39 9.86
C THR A 200 -20.66 -1.69 11.20
#